data_AF-A0A513ZSA1-F1
#
_entry.id   AF-A0A513ZSA1-F1
#
_cell.length_a   1.000
_cell.length_b   1.000
_cell.length_c   1.000
_cell.angle_alpha   90.00
_cell.angle_beta   90.00
_cell.angle_gamma   90.00
#
_symmetry.space_group_name_H-M   'P 1'
#
loop_
_entity.id
_entity.type
_entity.pdbx_description
1 polymer ?
#
loop_
_entity_poly.entity_id
_entity_poly.type
_entity_poly.pdbx_seq_one_letter_code
_entity_poly.pdbx_strand_id
1 'polypeptide(L)'
;MKAPTALIAISYFAHLVCGEVGPAAVYKPPYRPNKCYGWSEDAFPSTKMFAAAGQTIWDNGAACGRWYQIRCMSPGIGSRCTGKTITVRIVEGKPGFRSPVFSLSQTAGAELYTGTGRVQVEYHQVSSGR
;
A
#
# COMPACT_ATOMS: atom_id res chain seq x y z
N MET A 1 24.03 43.23 34.48
CA MET A 1 23.16 42.04 34.41
C MET A 1 23.14 41.59 32.95
N LYS A 2 23.77 40.45 32.62
CA LYS A 2 23.90 39.95 31.25
C LYS A 2 22.86 38.85 31.06
N ALA A 3 21.85 39.08 30.23
CA ALA A 3 20.95 38.03 29.79
C ALA A 3 21.66 37.22 28.68
N PRO A 4 21.82 35.90 28.80
CA PRO A 4 22.35 35.10 27.72
C PRO A 4 21.24 34.91 26.69
N THR A 5 21.42 35.52 25.52
CA THR A 5 20.56 35.35 24.36
C THR A 5 20.61 33.89 23.91
N ALA A 6 19.54 33.14 24.19
CA ALA A 6 19.38 31.76 23.77
C ALA A 6 19.14 31.71 22.24
N LEU A 7 20.08 31.12 21.50
CA LEU A 7 19.90 30.78 20.09
C LEU A 7 19.01 29.53 19.98
N ILE A 8 17.73 29.71 19.70
CA ILE A 8 16.85 28.61 19.28
C ILE A 8 17.14 28.35 17.80
N ALA A 9 18.07 27.43 17.52
CA ALA A 9 18.25 26.89 16.18
C ALA A 9 17.09 25.93 15.88
N ILE A 10 16.08 26.41 15.15
CA ILE A 10 15.01 25.57 14.61
C ILE A 10 15.65 24.74 13.48
N SER A 11 16.04 23.51 13.80
CA SER A 11 16.52 22.56 12.80
C SER A 11 15.39 22.30 11.81
N TYR A 12 15.56 22.74 10.56
CA TYR A 12 14.78 22.27 9.43
C TYR A 12 15.10 20.78 9.24
N PHE A 13 14.44 19.91 10.00
CA PHE A 13 14.33 18.50 9.64
C PHE A 13 13.48 18.46 8.38
N ALA A 14 14.14 18.43 7.22
CA ALA A 14 13.48 18.00 6.00
C ALA A 14 12.89 16.62 6.31
N HIS A 15 11.56 16.51 6.42
CA HIS A 15 10.88 15.25 6.59
C HIS A 15 11.12 14.43 5.33
N LEU A 16 12.23 13.67 5.30
CA LEU A 16 12.35 12.54 4.40
C LEU A 16 11.25 11.57 4.82
N VAL A 17 10.11 11.62 4.15
CA VAL A 17 9.09 10.58 4.23
C VAL A 17 9.68 9.38 3.52
N CYS A 18 10.39 8.53 4.27
CA CYS A 18 10.87 7.25 3.78
C CYS A 18 9.63 6.37 3.60
N GLY A 19 9.24 6.10 2.35
CA GLY A 19 8.21 5.10 2.07
C GLY A 19 8.65 3.74 2.59
N GLU A 20 7.73 2.99 3.20
CA GLU A 20 8.00 1.62 3.60
C GLU A 20 8.14 0.75 2.35
N VAL A 21 8.97 -0.31 2.41
CA VAL A 21 9.19 -1.20 1.27
C VAL A 21 8.70 -2.60 1.61
N GLY A 22 8.07 -3.26 0.63
CA GLY A 22 7.67 -4.64 0.80
C GLY A 22 7.18 -5.32 -0.49
N PRO A 23 7.00 -6.64 -0.45
CA PRO A 23 6.51 -7.38 -1.60
C PRO A 23 5.05 -7.07 -1.91
N ALA A 24 4.73 -6.92 -3.19
CA ALA A 24 3.37 -6.92 -3.72
C ALA A 24 3.18 -8.01 -4.79
N ALA A 25 1.95 -8.48 -4.94
CA ALA A 25 1.57 -9.42 -5.99
C ALA A 25 0.09 -9.29 -6.33
N VAL A 26 -0.32 -9.69 -7.53
CA VAL A 26 -1.74 -9.78 -7.89
C VAL A 26 -2.41 -11.00 -7.25
N TYR A 27 -3.66 -10.85 -6.80
CA TYR A 27 -4.51 -11.97 -6.44
C TYR A 27 -5.81 -12.00 -7.25
N LYS A 28 -6.27 -13.23 -7.51
CA LYS A 28 -7.46 -13.51 -8.32
C LYS A 28 -8.72 -13.54 -7.46
N PRO A 29 -9.89 -13.27 -8.05
CA PRO A 29 -11.18 -13.51 -7.40
C PRO A 29 -11.34 -14.97 -6.95
N PRO A 30 -12.25 -15.26 -6.01
CA PRO A 30 -13.29 -14.35 -5.50
C PRO A 30 -12.75 -13.28 -4.53
N TYR A 31 -13.27 -12.06 -4.64
CA TYR A 31 -12.96 -10.93 -3.74
C TYR A 31 -13.94 -10.82 -2.55
N ARG A 32 -14.96 -11.67 -2.53
CA ARG A 32 -16.00 -11.74 -1.50
C ARG A 32 -16.23 -13.20 -1.10
N PRO A 33 -16.59 -13.47 0.16
CA PRO A 33 -16.64 -12.52 1.26
C PRO A 33 -15.22 -12.07 1.65
N ASN A 34 -15.08 -10.85 2.17
CA ASN A 34 -13.79 -10.37 2.69
C ASN A 34 -13.84 -10.04 4.19
N LYS A 35 -12.69 -10.00 4.86
CA LYS A 35 -12.63 -9.75 6.31
C LYS A 35 -13.07 -8.35 6.73
N CYS A 36 -13.05 -7.36 5.83
CA CYS A 36 -13.42 -6.00 6.17
C CYS A 36 -14.94 -5.74 6.10
N TYR A 37 -15.60 -6.32 5.10
CA TYR A 37 -16.95 -5.91 4.69
C TYR A 37 -17.86 -7.10 4.33
N GLY A 38 -17.38 -8.35 4.51
CA GLY A 38 -18.15 -9.55 4.21
C GLY A 38 -18.58 -9.60 2.74
N TRP A 39 -19.90 -9.70 2.53
CA TRP A 39 -20.51 -9.80 1.19
C TRP A 39 -20.86 -8.46 0.54
N SER A 40 -20.61 -7.33 1.20
CA SER A 40 -20.98 -6.00 0.69
C SER A 40 -20.27 -5.67 -0.63
N GLU A 41 -21.03 -5.21 -1.63
CA GLU A 41 -20.49 -4.73 -2.91
C GLU A 41 -19.91 -3.31 -2.80
N ASP A 42 -20.48 -2.49 -1.91
CA ASP A 42 -20.11 -1.08 -1.69
C ASP A 42 -18.70 -0.91 -1.09
N ALA A 43 -18.10 -2.01 -0.66
CA ALA A 43 -16.74 -2.09 -0.17
C ALA A 43 -15.68 -1.71 -1.22
N PHE A 44 -15.97 -1.91 -2.50
CA PHE A 44 -14.98 -1.77 -3.58
C PHE A 44 -15.06 -0.40 -4.26
N PRO A 45 -13.94 0.31 -4.43
CA PRO A 45 -13.90 1.49 -5.29
C PRO A 45 -14.39 1.16 -6.71
N SER A 46 -15.10 2.09 -7.36
CA SER A 46 -15.57 1.93 -8.75
C SER A 46 -14.41 1.67 -9.73
N THR A 47 -13.25 2.27 -9.46
CA THR A 47 -11.98 2.09 -10.22
C THR A 47 -11.39 0.68 -10.10
N LYS A 48 -11.89 -0.15 -9.16
CA LYS A 48 -11.32 -1.45 -8.80
C LYS A 48 -9.87 -1.39 -8.31
N MET A 49 -9.42 -0.21 -7.85
CA MET A 49 -8.11 -0.01 -7.21
C MET A 49 -8.16 -0.39 -5.73
N PHE A 50 -7.97 -1.67 -5.44
CA PHE A 50 -8.00 -2.19 -4.08
C PHE A 50 -6.96 -3.30 -3.87
N ALA A 51 -6.72 -3.62 -2.60
CA ALA A 51 -5.79 -4.66 -2.19
C ALA A 51 -6.26 -5.39 -0.92
N ALA A 52 -5.73 -6.60 -0.73
CA ALA A 52 -5.71 -7.27 0.56
C ALA A 52 -4.38 -6.98 1.28
N ALA A 53 -4.48 -6.59 2.54
CA ALA A 53 -3.38 -6.26 3.43
C ALA A 53 -2.70 -7.52 3.98
N GLY A 54 -1.38 -7.60 3.81
CA GLY A 54 -0.54 -8.62 4.43
C GLY A 54 -0.33 -8.39 5.92
N GLN A 55 0.35 -9.33 6.59
CA GLN A 55 0.54 -9.32 8.04
C GLN A 55 1.09 -7.98 8.59
N THR A 56 2.03 -7.35 7.88
CA THR A 56 2.73 -6.16 8.33
C THR A 56 1.84 -4.93 8.43
N ILE A 57 0.82 -4.83 7.57
CA ILE A 57 -0.07 -3.67 7.51
C ILE A 57 -1.52 -4.01 7.86
N TRP A 58 -1.86 -5.28 8.12
CA TRP A 58 -3.23 -5.71 8.40
C TRP A 58 -3.80 -5.10 9.68
N ASP A 59 -2.93 -4.88 10.68
CA ASP A 59 -3.26 -4.17 11.91
C ASP A 59 -4.53 -4.71 12.60
N ASN A 60 -4.65 -6.04 12.63
CA ASN A 60 -5.80 -6.77 13.16
C ASN A 60 -7.17 -6.26 12.64
N GLY A 61 -7.23 -5.80 11.39
CA GLY A 61 -8.45 -5.27 10.76
C GLY A 61 -8.59 -3.75 10.81
N ALA A 62 -7.77 -3.04 11.59
CA ALA A 62 -7.77 -1.57 11.59
C ALA A 62 -7.27 -0.98 10.25
N ALA A 63 -6.68 -1.81 9.39
CA ALA A 63 -6.30 -1.45 8.03
C ALA A 63 -7.49 -1.29 7.07
N CYS A 64 -8.66 -1.85 7.39
CA CYS A 64 -9.83 -1.79 6.52
C CYS A 64 -10.18 -0.34 6.15
N GLY A 65 -10.29 -0.08 4.84
CA GLY A 65 -10.60 1.23 4.31
C GLY A 65 -9.45 2.22 4.23
N ARG A 66 -8.26 1.91 4.78
CA ARG A 66 -7.06 2.74 4.59
C ARG A 66 -6.68 2.79 3.11
N TRP A 67 -6.14 3.93 2.69
CA TRP A 67 -5.61 4.14 1.35
C TRP A 67 -4.08 4.16 1.39
N TYR A 68 -3.45 3.53 0.40
CA TYR A 68 -2.01 3.53 0.25
C TYR A 68 -1.65 3.97 -1.16
N GLN A 69 -0.70 4.89 -1.26
CA GLN A 69 -0.01 5.17 -2.51
C GLN A 69 1.16 4.18 -2.64
N ILE A 70 1.29 3.54 -3.80
CA ILE A 70 2.20 2.42 -4.05
C ILE A 70 2.93 2.65 -5.36
N ARG A 71 4.26 2.46 -5.35
CA ARG A 71 5.10 2.49 -6.55
C ARG A 71 5.97 1.24 -6.64
N CYS A 72 6.08 0.66 -7.82
CA CYS A 72 6.97 -0.48 -8.08
C CYS A 72 8.42 0.00 -8.07
N MET A 73 9.24 -0.61 -7.21
CA MET A 73 10.66 -0.28 -7.04
C MET A 73 11.55 -1.22 -7.83
N SER A 74 11.29 -2.53 -7.74
CA SER A 74 12.04 -3.53 -8.49
C SER A 74 11.17 -4.71 -8.90
N PRO A 75 11.35 -5.22 -10.12
CA PRO A 75 10.65 -6.40 -10.57
C PRO A 75 11.24 -7.66 -9.94
N GLY A 76 10.38 -8.63 -9.61
CA GLY A 76 10.81 -10.01 -9.42
C GLY A 76 10.95 -10.75 -10.75
N ILE A 77 11.29 -12.04 -10.67
CA ILE A 77 11.45 -12.91 -11.85
C ILE A 77 10.16 -12.90 -12.69
N GLY A 78 10.32 -12.70 -14.00
CA GLY A 78 9.20 -12.69 -14.95
C GLY A 78 8.27 -11.50 -14.82
N SER A 79 8.70 -10.41 -14.18
CA SER A 79 7.90 -9.18 -14.02
C SER A 79 8.64 -7.93 -14.53
N ARG A 80 7.91 -6.85 -14.80
CA ARG A 80 8.47 -5.51 -15.12
C ARG A 80 7.61 -4.41 -14.49
N CYS A 81 8.24 -3.45 -13.80
CA CYS A 81 7.54 -2.26 -13.31
C CYS A 81 7.08 -1.38 -14.49
N THR A 82 5.90 -0.77 -14.39
CA THR A 82 5.43 0.21 -15.39
C THR A 82 5.99 1.62 -15.17
N GLY A 83 6.55 1.88 -13.99
CA GLY A 83 6.96 3.21 -13.54
C GLY A 83 5.82 4.07 -12.99
N LYS A 84 4.57 3.57 -13.03
CA LYS A 84 3.42 4.27 -12.47
C LYS A 84 3.38 4.17 -10.95
N THR A 85 2.74 5.17 -10.34
CA THR A 85 2.33 5.17 -8.95
C THR A 85 0.81 5.04 -8.91
N ILE A 86 0.29 4.13 -8.10
CA ILE A 86 -1.15 3.87 -7.96
C ILE A 86 -1.59 4.13 -6.52
N THR A 87 -2.88 4.35 -6.32
CA THR A 87 -3.47 4.46 -4.98
C THR A 87 -4.53 3.39 -4.79
N VAL A 88 -4.40 2.55 -3.76
CA VAL A 88 -5.30 1.41 -3.52
C VAL A 88 -5.97 1.49 -2.15
N ARG A 89 -7.23 1.05 -2.08
CA ARG A 89 -7.97 0.88 -0.83
C ARG A 89 -7.78 -0.53 -0.28
N ILE A 90 -7.56 -0.66 1.03
CA ILE A 90 -7.59 -1.98 1.68
C ILE A 90 -9.03 -2.44 1.88
N VAL A 91 -9.36 -3.62 1.34
CA VAL A 91 -10.70 -4.22 1.44
C VAL A 91 -10.69 -5.63 2.01
N GLU A 92 -9.52 -6.18 2.31
CA GLU A 92 -9.35 -7.54 2.81
C GLU A 92 -8.06 -7.63 3.66
N GLY A 93 -8.02 -8.57 4.59
CA GLY A 93 -6.82 -9.01 5.28
C GLY A 93 -6.39 -10.40 4.83
N LYS A 94 -5.15 -10.51 4.35
CA LYS A 94 -4.48 -11.79 4.07
C LYS A 94 -3.24 -11.95 4.97
N PRO A 95 -3.38 -11.89 6.31
CA PRO A 95 -2.28 -12.12 7.22
C PRO A 95 -1.74 -13.54 7.05
N GLY A 96 -0.43 -13.65 6.90
CA GLY A 96 0.26 -14.91 6.67
C GLY A 96 1.72 -14.65 6.36
N PHE A 97 2.60 -15.53 6.84
CA PHE A 97 4.05 -15.33 6.75
C PHE A 97 4.57 -15.18 5.31
N ARG A 98 3.91 -15.84 4.33
CA ARG A 98 4.26 -15.77 2.90
C ARG A 98 3.44 -14.76 2.10
N SER A 99 2.47 -14.11 2.74
CA SER A 99 1.62 -13.12 2.07
C SER A 99 2.44 -11.88 1.71
N PRO A 100 2.22 -11.28 0.53
CA PRO A 100 2.81 -9.98 0.23
C PRO A 100 2.20 -8.94 1.18
N VAL A 101 2.88 -7.82 1.35
CA VAL A 101 2.31 -6.66 2.06
C VAL A 101 1.04 -6.20 1.36
N PHE A 102 1.04 -6.21 0.01
CA PHE A 102 -0.14 -5.94 -0.80
C PHE A 102 -0.42 -7.09 -1.76
N SER A 103 -1.57 -7.74 -1.57
CA SER A 103 -2.18 -8.54 -2.64
C SER A 103 -3.11 -7.62 -3.43
N LEU A 104 -2.72 -7.22 -4.63
CA LEU A 104 -3.42 -6.23 -5.45
C LEU A 104 -4.55 -6.87 -6.27
N SER A 105 -5.63 -6.12 -6.48
CA SER A 105 -6.63 -6.48 -7.49
C SER A 105 -5.97 -6.63 -8.86
N GLN A 106 -6.62 -7.36 -9.78
CA GLN A 106 -6.09 -7.50 -11.15
C GLN A 106 -5.93 -6.15 -11.84
N THR A 107 -6.87 -5.22 -11.64
CA THR A 107 -6.81 -3.85 -12.18
C THR A 107 -5.62 -3.07 -11.62
N ALA A 108 -5.46 -3.06 -10.30
CA ALA A 108 -4.35 -2.35 -9.64
C ALA A 108 -2.99 -2.92 -10.04
N GLY A 109 -2.86 -4.24 -10.08
CA GLY A 109 -1.62 -4.89 -10.50
C GLY A 109 -1.25 -4.61 -11.94
N ALA A 110 -2.22 -4.64 -12.86
CA ALA A 110 -1.98 -4.37 -14.28
C ALA A 110 -1.49 -2.95 -14.55
N GLU A 111 -1.87 -1.98 -13.72
CA GLU A 111 -1.32 -0.63 -13.80
C GLU A 111 0.08 -0.51 -13.21
N LEU A 112 0.39 -1.28 -12.17
CA LEU A 112 1.65 -1.19 -11.42
C LEU A 112 2.81 -1.94 -12.09
N TYR A 113 2.55 -3.13 -12.63
CA TYR A 113 3.58 -3.98 -13.22
C TYR A 113 2.99 -4.98 -14.24
N THR A 114 3.82 -5.48 -15.15
CA THR A 114 3.48 -6.57 -16.07
C THR A 114 4.15 -7.87 -15.65
N GLY A 115 3.56 -9.01 -16.02
CA GLY A 115 4.06 -10.35 -15.67
C GLY A 115 3.29 -11.02 -14.53
N THR A 116 3.75 -12.20 -14.10
CA THR A 116 3.06 -13.05 -13.11
C THR A 116 3.79 -13.17 -11.77
N GLY A 117 5.01 -12.64 -11.69
CA GLY A 117 5.82 -12.66 -10.48
C GLY A 117 5.37 -11.62 -9.44
N ARG A 118 6.14 -11.58 -8.34
CA ARG A 118 6.02 -10.55 -7.31
C ARG A 118 6.89 -9.37 -7.68
N VAL A 119 6.58 -8.20 -7.13
CA VAL A 119 7.41 -7.00 -7.23
C VAL A 119 7.71 -6.47 -5.84
N GLN A 120 8.81 -5.75 -5.67
CA GLN A 120 9.02 -4.94 -4.47
C GLN A 120 8.42 -3.56 -4.74
N VAL A 121 7.65 -3.07 -3.78
CA VAL A 121 7.01 -1.76 -3.86
C VAL A 121 7.46 -0.90 -2.70
N GLU A 122 7.57 0.39 -2.95
CA GLU A 122 7.50 1.39 -1.89
C GLU A 122 6.05 1.82 -1.70
N TYR A 123 5.68 2.16 -0.47
CA TYR A 123 4.34 2.57 -0.14
C TYR A 123 4.30 3.50 1.08
N HIS A 124 3.24 4.29 1.15
CA HIS A 124 2.89 5.06 2.33
C HIS A 124 1.38 5.24 2.40
N GLN A 125 0.85 5.40 3.62
CA GLN A 125 -0.57 5.64 3.81
C GLN A 125 -0.93 7.07 3.38
N VAL A 126 -2.08 7.23 2.73
CA VAL A 126 -2.65 8.51 2.32
C VAL A 126 -4.08 8.67 2.84
N SER A 127 -4.57 9.90 2.89
CA SER A 127 -5.90 10.21 3.43
C SER A 127 -7.06 9.75 2.54
N SER A 128 -6.86 9.66 1.22
CA SER A 128 -7.90 9.26 0.26
C SER A 128 -7.33 8.78 -1.08
N GLY A 129 -8.18 8.18 -1.91
CA GLY A 129 -7.84 7.67 -3.24
C GLY A 129 -7.85 8.70 -4.38
N ARG A 130 -7.53 9.98 -4.11
CA ARG A 130 -7.37 11.01 -5.15
C ARG A 130 -5.98 11.00 -5.76
#